data_AF-A0A1C5UMZ7-F1
#
_entry.id   AF-A0A1C5UMZ7-F1
#
_cell.length_a   1.000
_cell.length_b   1.000
_cell.length_c   1.000
_cell.angle_alpha   90.00
_cell.angle_beta   90.00
_cell.angle_gamma   90.00
#
_symmetry.space_group_name_H-M   'P 1'
#
loop_
_entity.id
_entity.type
_entity.pdbx_description
1 polymer ?
#
loop_
_entity_poly.entity_id
_entity_poly.type
_entity_poly.pdbx_seq_one_letter_code
_entity_poly.pdbx_strand_id
1 'polypeptide(L)'
;MDSYIYIIDDLAFFLTGILFLYLFVLSTASHFKHITYPKAQKKYRCAILIRESSPLPDLYGKESPYEFITYSDLYQGINSLDKEHYDLALILPDTARTLSPQLLDKIYDAYDAGIQAIQLHTLVEGCKGFRFKFRVMRDEIKNSLYRAGNTQFGLSSNLLGTNMAIDLAWLQKNLKSSKTNIERKLLRQNIYIDYLPEAIVYCESYPTCPYRKRPRKMISYLLPSLLEGNWSFLNRIMQLLIPSPLKLCIFVGIYALLMTAYNWTSSFGWWSILFGLFIVYSLAIPDYLVEDKKKKKHSIWRKKHLSSELKKTPA
;
A
#
# COMPACT_ATOMS: atom_id res chain seq x y z
N MET A 1 31.11 -15.63 30.05
CA MET A 1 29.79 -15.88 29.44
C MET A 1 28.97 -14.59 29.43
N ASP A 2 28.93 -13.87 30.55
CA ASP A 2 28.20 -12.59 30.68
C ASP A 2 28.65 -11.50 29.69
N SER A 3 29.96 -11.34 29.45
CA SER A 3 30.45 -10.34 28.49
C SER A 3 29.95 -10.54 27.05
N TYR A 4 29.73 -11.80 26.63
CA TYR A 4 29.17 -12.09 25.30
C TYR A 4 27.67 -11.78 25.25
N ILE A 5 26.95 -12.01 26.35
CA ILE A 5 25.53 -11.70 26.45
C ILE A 5 25.33 -10.18 26.32
N TYR A 6 26.12 -9.37 27.03
CA TYR A 6 26.06 -7.91 26.92
C TYR A 6 26.39 -7.40 25.51
N ILE A 7 27.41 -7.95 24.84
CA ILE A 7 27.72 -7.56 23.45
C ILE A 7 26.55 -7.87 22.50
N ILE A 8 25.92 -9.04 22.66
CA ILE A 8 24.77 -9.43 21.84
C ILE A 8 23.55 -8.53 22.14
N ASP A 9 23.31 -8.23 23.42
CA ASP A 9 22.25 -7.34 23.88
C ASP A 9 22.42 -5.93 23.29
N ASP A 10 23.60 -5.33 23.43
CA ASP A 10 23.92 -4.01 22.90
C ASP A 10 23.74 -3.95 21.38
N LEU A 11 24.22 -4.98 20.65
CA LEU A 11 24.06 -5.06 19.20
C LEU A 11 22.59 -5.20 18.80
N ALA A 12 21.85 -6.07 19.46
CA ALA A 12 20.43 -6.28 19.20
C ALA A 12 19.61 -5.02 19.52
N PHE A 13 19.94 -4.34 20.62
CA PHE A 13 19.32 -3.10 21.04
C PHE A 13 19.58 -1.99 20.02
N PHE A 14 20.83 -1.84 19.57
CA PHE A 14 21.20 -0.85 18.55
C PHE A 14 20.47 -1.08 17.22
N LEU A 15 20.46 -2.31 16.70
CA LEU A 15 19.77 -2.65 15.46
C LEU A 15 18.25 -2.45 15.57
N THR A 16 17.66 -2.82 16.71
CA THR A 16 16.24 -2.61 16.97
C THR A 16 15.92 -1.13 17.12
N GLY A 17 16.81 -0.34 17.73
CA GLY A 17 16.69 1.11 17.86
C GLY A 17 16.70 1.82 16.50
N ILE A 18 17.60 1.44 15.59
CA ILE A 18 17.61 1.94 14.21
C ILE A 18 16.29 1.62 13.51
N LEU A 19 15.82 0.37 13.65
CA LEU A 19 14.55 -0.05 13.05
C LEU A 19 13.36 0.73 13.63
N PHE A 20 13.35 0.94 14.95
CA PHE A 20 12.34 1.75 15.62
C PHE A 20 12.33 3.19 15.07
N LEU A 21 13.49 3.83 14.99
CA LEU A 21 13.62 5.19 14.48
C LEU A 21 13.14 5.29 13.02
N TYR A 22 13.54 4.33 12.18
CA TYR A 22 13.09 4.23 10.80
C TYR A 22 11.56 4.13 10.68
N LEU A 23 10.94 3.26 11.49
CA LEU A 23 9.48 3.11 11.50
C LEU A 23 8.77 4.34 12.06
N PHE A 24 9.35 5.01 13.07
CA PHE A 24 8.82 6.25 13.61
C PHE A 24 8.81 7.36 12.56
N VAL A 25 9.92 7.57 11.84
CA VAL A 25 10.00 8.55 10.75
C VAL A 25 8.93 8.28 9.70
N LEU A 26 8.80 7.04 9.21
CA LEU A 26 7.77 6.70 8.22
C LEU A 26 6.35 6.88 8.75
N SER A 27 6.10 6.54 10.01
CA SER A 27 4.79 6.74 10.63
C SER A 27 4.45 8.22 10.81
N THR A 28 5.44 9.06 11.12
CA THR A 28 5.21 10.52 11.21
C THR A 28 4.99 11.12 9.82
N ALA A 29 5.78 10.69 8.83
CA ALA A 29 5.66 11.14 7.45
C ALA A 29 4.28 10.77 6.86
N SER A 30 3.70 9.63 7.23
CA SER A 30 2.38 9.23 6.73
C SER A 30 1.23 10.15 7.14
N HIS A 31 1.42 11.00 8.15
CA HIS A 31 0.44 12.00 8.59
C HIS A 31 0.63 13.36 7.92
N PHE A 32 1.71 13.55 7.18
CA PHE A 32 1.89 14.78 6.42
C PHE A 32 0.87 14.88 5.30
N LYS A 33 0.50 16.12 4.99
CA LYS A 33 -0.51 16.39 3.97
C LYS A 33 -0.03 15.84 2.64
N HIS A 34 -0.78 14.86 2.12
CA HIS A 34 -0.48 14.24 0.85
C HIS A 34 -0.41 15.25 -0.29
N ILE A 35 0.50 14.99 -1.24
CA ILE A 35 0.64 15.76 -2.46
C ILE A 35 -0.70 15.68 -3.21
N THR A 36 -1.29 16.84 -3.43
CA THR A 36 -2.47 16.97 -4.30
C THR A 36 -1.98 17.43 -5.66
N TYR A 37 -2.25 16.64 -6.69
CA TYR A 37 -1.89 16.97 -8.05
C TYR A 37 -2.85 18.04 -8.62
N PRO A 38 -2.36 18.93 -9.51
CA PRO A 38 -3.23 19.83 -10.25
C PRO A 38 -4.17 19.02 -11.14
N LYS A 39 -5.32 19.60 -11.48
CA LYS A 39 -6.26 18.96 -12.40
C LYS A 39 -5.61 18.70 -13.74
N ALA A 40 -5.77 17.49 -14.25
CA ALA A 40 -5.24 17.09 -15.54
C ALA A 40 -5.72 18.04 -16.65
N GLN A 41 -4.78 18.54 -17.45
CA GLN A 41 -5.09 19.42 -18.58
C GLN A 41 -5.46 18.62 -19.82
N LYS A 42 -4.99 17.36 -19.90
CA LYS A 42 -5.23 16.44 -21.01
C LYS A 42 -6.27 15.39 -20.62
N LYS A 43 -7.06 14.98 -21.61
CA LYS A 43 -7.93 13.80 -21.49
C LYS A 43 -7.11 12.57 -21.80
N TYR A 44 -6.91 11.74 -20.79
CA TYR A 44 -6.27 10.44 -20.93
C TYR A 44 -7.31 9.34 -21.07
N ARG A 45 -6.92 8.24 -21.71
CA ARG A 45 -7.76 7.04 -21.80
C ARG A 45 -7.12 5.92 -20.99
N CYS A 46 -7.89 5.37 -20.05
CA CYS A 46 -7.43 4.30 -19.18
C CYS A 46 -8.15 2.99 -19.49
N ALA A 47 -7.38 1.96 -19.82
CA ALA A 47 -7.88 0.59 -19.96
C ALA A 47 -8.06 -0.01 -18.56
N ILE A 48 -9.30 -0.28 -18.16
CA ILE A 48 -9.60 -0.88 -16.84
C ILE A 48 -9.62 -2.39 -16.99
N LEU A 49 -8.51 -3.02 -16.60
CA LEU A 49 -8.29 -4.46 -16.73
C LEU A 49 -8.77 -5.20 -15.49
N ILE A 50 -9.60 -6.20 -15.72
CA ILE A 50 -10.21 -7.02 -14.69
C ILE A 50 -10.12 -8.50 -15.09
N ARG A 51 -9.97 -9.39 -14.11
CA ARG A 51 -10.03 -10.83 -14.37
C ARG A 51 -11.45 -11.27 -14.72
N GLU A 52 -11.62 -12.21 -15.63
CA GLU A 52 -12.93 -12.77 -16.02
C GLU A 52 -13.79 -13.26 -14.85
N SER A 53 -13.18 -13.70 -13.76
CA SER A 53 -13.89 -14.14 -12.55
C SER A 53 -14.45 -12.99 -11.70
N SER A 54 -14.24 -11.73 -12.09
CA SER A 54 -14.65 -10.59 -11.31
C SER A 54 -16.13 -10.26 -11.52
N PRO A 55 -16.86 -9.95 -10.44
CA PRO A 55 -18.25 -9.54 -10.51
C PRO A 55 -18.43 -8.04 -10.82
N LEU A 56 -17.33 -7.26 -10.91
CA LEU A 56 -17.40 -5.81 -11.04
C LEU A 56 -18.14 -5.33 -12.31
N PRO A 57 -17.91 -5.92 -13.51
CA PRO A 57 -18.63 -5.50 -14.72
C PRO A 57 -20.14 -5.70 -14.59
N ASP A 58 -20.57 -6.81 -13.99
CA ASP A 58 -21.99 -7.12 -13.78
C ASP A 58 -22.65 -6.16 -12.79
N LEU A 59 -21.90 -5.74 -11.75
CA LEU A 59 -22.40 -4.80 -10.73
C LEU A 59 -22.63 -3.39 -11.28
N TYR A 60 -21.81 -2.95 -12.23
CA TYR A 60 -21.90 -1.63 -12.84
C TYR A 60 -22.84 -1.60 -14.07
N GLY A 61 -23.06 -2.75 -14.70
CA GLY A 61 -23.93 -2.87 -15.87
C GLY A 61 -23.40 -2.16 -17.12
N LYS A 62 -24.22 -2.13 -18.17
CA LYS A 62 -23.84 -1.58 -19.50
C LYS A 62 -23.81 -0.05 -19.56
N GLU A 63 -24.45 0.64 -18.61
CA GLU A 63 -24.52 2.11 -18.56
C GLU A 63 -23.39 2.74 -17.73
N SER A 64 -22.39 1.95 -17.36
CA SER A 64 -21.30 2.44 -16.53
C SER A 64 -20.39 3.41 -17.31
N PRO A 65 -19.81 4.43 -16.64
CA PRO A 65 -18.84 5.33 -17.25
C PRO A 65 -17.49 4.64 -17.53
N TYR A 66 -17.35 3.37 -17.17
CA TYR A 66 -16.12 2.60 -17.21
C TYR A 66 -16.16 1.56 -18.32
N GLU A 67 -15.13 1.56 -19.17
CA GLU A 67 -14.91 0.47 -20.11
C GLU A 67 -14.04 -0.60 -19.44
N PHE A 68 -14.68 -1.70 -19.03
CA PHE A 68 -14.02 -2.83 -18.41
C PHE A 68 -13.53 -3.83 -19.44
N ILE A 69 -12.23 -4.13 -19.40
CA ILE A 69 -11.58 -5.10 -20.28
C ILE A 69 -11.26 -6.34 -19.46
N THR A 70 -11.95 -7.44 -19.75
CA THR A 70 -11.75 -8.72 -19.08
C THR A 70 -10.56 -9.47 -19.66
N TYR A 71 -9.75 -10.10 -18.81
CA TYR A 71 -8.65 -10.95 -19.22
C TYR A 71 -8.58 -12.26 -18.44
N SER A 72 -8.13 -13.33 -19.10
CA SER A 72 -7.74 -14.60 -18.48
C SER A 72 -6.26 -14.59 -18.09
N ASP A 73 -5.39 -14.18 -19.04
CA ASP A 73 -3.96 -13.94 -18.82
C ASP A 73 -3.59 -12.47 -18.96
N LEU A 74 -3.00 -11.90 -17.90
CA LEU A 74 -2.67 -10.46 -17.84
C LEU A 74 -1.69 -10.04 -18.94
N TYR A 75 -0.77 -10.92 -19.36
CA TYR A 75 0.20 -10.55 -20.40
C TYR A 75 -0.45 -10.45 -21.77
N GLN A 76 -1.34 -11.38 -22.11
CA GLN A 76 -2.14 -11.27 -23.33
C GLN A 76 -3.06 -10.06 -23.29
N GLY A 77 -3.79 -9.85 -22.18
CA GLY A 77 -4.71 -8.73 -22.03
C GLY A 77 -4.03 -7.36 -22.14
N ILE A 78 -2.80 -7.22 -21.64
CA ILE A 78 -2.02 -5.98 -21.80
C ILE A 78 -1.53 -5.78 -23.22
N ASN A 79 -1.05 -6.83 -23.88
CA ASN A 79 -0.48 -6.73 -25.23
C ASN A 79 -1.54 -6.61 -26.32
N SER A 80 -2.79 -6.98 -26.05
CA SER A 80 -3.91 -6.76 -26.98
C SER A 80 -4.42 -5.32 -26.98
N LEU A 81 -4.03 -4.49 -26.01
CA LEU A 81 -4.46 -3.09 -25.95
C LEU A 81 -3.75 -2.25 -27.01
N ASP A 82 -4.52 -1.43 -27.69
CA ASP A 82 -3.99 -0.46 -28.64
C ASP A 82 -3.38 0.75 -27.92
N LYS A 83 -2.12 1.06 -28.26
CA LYS A 83 -1.35 2.19 -27.72
C LYS A 83 -1.87 3.54 -28.21
N GLU A 84 -2.52 3.57 -29.36
CA GLU A 84 -3.09 4.82 -29.89
C GLU A 84 -4.42 5.15 -29.20
N HIS A 85 -5.06 4.14 -28.61
CA HIS A 85 -6.33 4.30 -27.91
C HIS A 85 -6.17 4.49 -26.41
N TYR A 86 -5.20 3.82 -25.77
CA TYR A 86 -5.03 3.80 -24.32
C TYR A 86 -3.66 4.28 -23.89
N ASP A 87 -3.62 5.18 -22.90
CA ASP A 87 -2.38 5.72 -22.33
C ASP A 87 -1.96 4.94 -21.07
N LEU A 88 -2.94 4.59 -20.23
CA LEU A 88 -2.73 3.86 -18.98
C LEU A 88 -3.49 2.54 -18.94
N ALA A 89 -2.93 1.58 -18.23
CA ALA A 89 -3.63 0.37 -17.81
C ALA A 89 -3.87 0.39 -16.28
N LEU A 90 -5.14 0.38 -15.88
CA LEU A 90 -5.57 0.19 -14.50
C LEU A 90 -5.87 -1.29 -14.26
N ILE A 91 -5.04 -1.94 -13.45
CA ILE A 91 -5.18 -3.37 -13.14
C ILE A 91 -5.91 -3.52 -11.79
N LEU A 92 -7.15 -4.01 -11.83
CA LEU A 92 -7.98 -4.25 -10.63
C LEU A 92 -8.00 -5.74 -10.22
N PRO A 93 -8.23 -6.05 -8.94
CA PRO A 93 -8.43 -7.41 -8.46
C PRO A 93 -9.78 -7.99 -8.89
N ASP A 94 -9.83 -9.32 -8.91
CA ASP A 94 -11.07 -10.09 -9.00
C ASP A 94 -12.02 -9.84 -7.83
N THR A 95 -11.50 -9.44 -6.67
CA THR A 95 -12.27 -9.15 -5.45
C THR A 95 -12.86 -7.74 -5.39
N ALA A 96 -12.62 -6.89 -6.40
CA ALA A 96 -13.17 -5.53 -6.45
C ALA A 96 -14.70 -5.56 -6.54
N ARG A 97 -15.36 -4.66 -5.80
CA ARG A 97 -16.83 -4.53 -5.74
C ARG A 97 -17.32 -3.12 -6.06
N THR A 98 -16.54 -2.10 -5.67
CA THR A 98 -16.93 -0.71 -5.89
C THR A 98 -15.69 0.16 -6.06
N LEU A 99 -15.79 1.16 -6.92
CA LEU A 99 -14.76 2.16 -7.15
C LEU A 99 -15.22 3.50 -6.57
N SER A 100 -14.30 4.25 -5.97
CA SER A 100 -14.61 5.60 -5.50
C SER A 100 -15.07 6.52 -6.64
N PRO A 101 -16.02 7.45 -6.36
CA PRO A 101 -16.33 8.51 -7.32
C PRO A 101 -15.07 9.35 -7.51
N GLN A 102 -14.72 9.69 -8.76
CA GLN A 102 -13.50 10.41 -9.16
C GLN A 102 -12.19 9.60 -9.13
N LEU A 103 -12.25 8.26 -9.07
CA LEU A 103 -11.06 7.41 -9.11
C LEU A 103 -10.16 7.75 -10.31
N LEU A 104 -10.72 7.81 -11.52
CA LEU A 104 -9.98 8.09 -12.73
C LEU A 104 -9.45 9.53 -12.76
N ASP A 105 -10.23 10.51 -12.31
CA ASP A 105 -9.80 11.91 -12.27
C ASP A 105 -8.50 12.04 -11.46
N LYS A 106 -8.43 11.40 -10.28
CA LYS A 106 -7.23 11.40 -9.43
C LYS A 106 -6.03 10.70 -10.07
N ILE A 107 -6.28 9.62 -10.82
CA ILE A 107 -5.24 8.92 -11.57
C ILE A 107 -4.72 9.81 -12.70
N TYR A 108 -5.60 10.51 -13.40
CA TYR A 108 -5.24 11.42 -14.48
C TYR A 108 -4.46 12.62 -13.98
N ASP A 109 -4.86 13.21 -12.86
CA ASP A 109 -4.14 14.33 -12.22
C ASP A 109 -2.69 13.92 -11.90
N ALA A 110 -2.49 12.72 -11.33
CA ALA A 110 -1.17 12.19 -11.03
C ALA A 110 -0.36 11.85 -12.30
N TYR A 111 -1.00 11.29 -13.32
CA TYR A 111 -0.33 10.92 -14.57
C TYR A 111 0.10 12.15 -15.38
N ASP A 112 -0.74 13.19 -15.45
CA ASP A 112 -0.41 14.48 -16.09
C ASP A 112 0.79 15.15 -15.40
N ALA A 113 0.92 14.98 -14.08
CA ALA A 113 2.07 15.42 -13.30
C ALA A 113 3.35 14.58 -13.54
N GLY A 114 3.30 13.57 -14.41
CA GLY A 114 4.45 12.75 -14.82
C GLY A 114 4.62 11.45 -14.03
N ILE A 115 3.66 11.06 -13.20
CA ILE A 115 3.73 9.81 -12.45
C ILE A 115 3.35 8.63 -13.34
N GLN A 116 4.31 7.75 -13.63
CA GLN A 116 4.13 6.61 -14.53
C GLN A 116 3.52 5.36 -13.87
N ALA A 117 3.67 5.23 -12.55
CA ALA A 117 3.19 4.07 -11.80
C ALA A 117 2.55 4.53 -10.49
N ILE A 118 1.30 4.12 -10.28
CA ILE A 118 0.44 4.61 -9.21
C ILE A 118 -0.16 3.42 -8.47
N GLN A 119 0.06 3.35 -7.16
CA GLN A 119 -0.62 2.42 -6.27
C GLN A 119 -1.88 3.09 -5.71
N LEU A 120 -3.02 2.41 -5.87
CA LEU A 120 -4.30 2.85 -5.32
C LEU A 120 -4.50 2.33 -3.89
N HIS A 121 -5.40 2.98 -3.15
CA HIS A 121 -5.80 2.54 -1.83
C HIS A 121 -6.84 1.42 -1.91
N THR A 122 -6.61 0.34 -1.15
CA THR A 122 -7.53 -0.80 -1.10
C THR A 122 -8.22 -0.84 0.24
N LEU A 123 -9.53 -0.66 0.25
CA LEU A 123 -10.36 -0.88 1.43
C LEU A 123 -11.04 -2.23 1.34
N VAL A 124 -10.92 -3.04 2.40
CA VAL A 124 -11.57 -4.35 2.46
C VAL A 124 -12.81 -4.26 3.32
N GLU A 125 -13.97 -4.53 2.71
CA GLU A 125 -15.26 -4.54 3.37
C GLU A 125 -15.79 -5.98 3.50
N GLY A 126 -16.54 -6.26 4.57
CA GLY A 126 -17.45 -7.42 4.55
C GLY A 126 -17.08 -8.68 5.33
N CYS A 127 -16.18 -8.67 6.32
CA CYS A 127 -15.98 -9.84 7.18
C CYS A 127 -16.11 -9.54 8.68
N LYS A 128 -16.94 -10.32 9.37
CA LYS A 128 -17.13 -10.26 10.83
C LYS A 128 -16.03 -11.06 11.53
N GLY A 129 -15.49 -10.52 12.63
CA GLY A 129 -14.59 -11.27 13.53
C GLY A 129 -13.28 -10.56 13.87
N PHE A 130 -12.73 -10.90 15.03
CA PHE A 130 -11.52 -10.30 15.59
C PHE A 130 -10.29 -10.52 14.69
N ARG A 131 -10.06 -11.76 14.22
CA ARG A 131 -8.93 -12.09 13.34
C ARG A 131 -8.93 -11.29 12.04
N PHE A 132 -10.11 -11.03 11.47
CA PHE A 132 -10.24 -10.20 10.28
C PHE A 132 -9.93 -8.74 10.57
N LYS A 133 -10.47 -8.17 11.67
CA LYS A 133 -10.15 -6.80 12.09
C LYS A 133 -8.66 -6.58 12.32
N PHE A 134 -7.98 -7.54 12.95
CA PHE A 134 -6.52 -7.49 13.14
C PHE A 134 -5.75 -7.57 11.82
N ARG A 135 -6.24 -8.36 10.86
CA ARG A 135 -5.66 -8.43 9.52
C ARG A 135 -5.77 -7.07 8.82
N VAL A 136 -6.96 -6.47 8.84
CA VAL A 136 -7.21 -5.16 8.24
C VAL A 136 -6.32 -4.10 8.89
N MET A 137 -6.31 -4.01 10.21
CA MET A 137 -5.47 -3.08 10.95
C MET A 137 -3.98 -3.25 10.62
N ARG A 138 -3.48 -4.49 10.59
CA ARG A 138 -2.08 -4.78 10.25
C ARG A 138 -1.74 -4.32 8.84
N ASP A 139 -2.65 -4.53 7.89
CA ASP A 139 -2.41 -4.18 6.49
C ASP A 139 -2.56 -2.67 6.26
N GLU A 140 -3.41 -1.97 7.02
CA GLU A 140 -3.44 -0.50 7.07
C GLU A 140 -2.20 0.11 7.69
N ILE A 141 -1.68 -0.44 8.79
CA ILE A 141 -0.39 -0.02 9.36
C ILE A 141 0.72 -0.11 8.29
N LYS A 142 0.70 -1.15 7.45
CA LYS A 142 1.65 -1.26 6.33
C LYS A 142 1.38 -0.27 5.19
N ASN A 143 0.12 0.10 4.95
CA ASN A 143 -0.23 1.15 4.00
C ASN A 143 0.35 2.49 4.47
N SER A 144 0.15 2.83 5.75
CA SER A 144 0.70 4.04 6.35
C SER A 144 2.22 4.04 6.31
N LEU A 145 2.88 2.99 6.81
CA LEU A 145 4.35 2.97 6.89
C LEU A 145 5.01 2.90 5.50
N TYR A 146 4.59 1.97 4.65
CA TYR A 146 5.36 1.61 3.45
C TYR A 146 4.78 2.15 2.14
N ARG A 147 3.71 2.94 2.20
CA ARG A 147 3.20 3.66 1.03
C ARG A 147 3.11 5.13 1.34
N ALA A 148 2.17 5.54 2.19
CA ALA A 148 2.01 6.94 2.58
C ALA A 148 3.33 7.52 3.14
N GLY A 149 3.94 6.87 4.13
CA GLY A 149 5.19 7.29 4.74
C GLY A 149 6.34 7.36 3.74
N ASN A 150 6.48 6.35 2.88
CA ASN A 150 7.49 6.36 1.82
C ASN A 150 7.31 7.55 0.88
N THR A 151 6.11 7.75 0.33
CA THR A 151 5.88 8.79 -0.69
C THR A 151 5.99 10.20 -0.11
N GLN A 152 5.54 10.41 1.14
CA GLN A 152 5.77 11.68 1.84
C GLN A 152 7.24 11.93 2.16
N PHE A 153 8.04 10.87 2.33
CA PHE A 153 9.49 10.96 2.49
C PHE A 153 10.25 11.08 1.15
N GLY A 154 9.55 11.09 0.01
CA GLY A 154 10.15 11.16 -1.33
C GLY A 154 10.68 9.82 -1.87
N LEU A 155 10.28 8.69 -1.28
CA LEU A 155 10.62 7.34 -1.72
C LEU A 155 9.42 6.66 -2.40
N SER A 156 9.68 5.70 -3.28
CA SER A 156 8.61 4.96 -3.96
C SER A 156 7.74 4.17 -2.98
N SER A 157 6.44 4.14 -3.27
CA SER A 157 5.47 3.31 -2.58
C SER A 157 5.67 1.81 -2.87
N ASN A 158 5.29 0.97 -1.92
CA ASN A 158 5.22 -0.46 -2.14
C ASN A 158 4.00 -0.85 -2.98
N LEU A 159 4.21 -1.69 -4.00
CA LEU A 159 3.10 -2.28 -4.74
C LEU A 159 2.50 -3.47 -3.98
N LEU A 160 1.18 -3.47 -3.85
CA LEU A 160 0.42 -4.56 -3.22
C LEU A 160 -0.54 -5.20 -4.21
N GLY A 161 -0.03 -6.20 -4.92
CA GLY A 161 -0.83 -7.02 -5.82
C GLY A 161 -1.35 -6.23 -7.00
N THR A 162 -2.68 -6.18 -7.15
CA THR A 162 -3.40 -5.34 -8.12
C THR A 162 -3.83 -4.03 -7.46
N ASN A 163 -4.78 -3.27 -8.02
CA ASN A 163 -5.09 -1.89 -7.61
C ASN A 163 -3.94 -0.92 -7.93
N MET A 164 -3.46 -0.98 -9.16
CA MET A 164 -2.41 -0.08 -9.64
C MET A 164 -2.72 0.39 -11.06
N ALA A 165 -2.41 1.65 -11.33
CA ALA A 165 -2.43 2.24 -12.66
C ALA A 165 -1.00 2.44 -13.13
N ILE A 166 -0.67 1.98 -14.33
CA ILE A 166 0.68 2.08 -14.89
C ILE A 166 0.58 2.47 -16.35
N ASP A 167 1.55 3.26 -16.81
CA ASP A 167 1.77 3.58 -18.21
C ASP A 167 1.73 2.33 -19.11
N LEU A 168 0.87 2.36 -20.14
CA LEU A 168 0.63 1.19 -20.99
C LEU A 168 1.86 0.86 -21.85
N ALA A 169 2.50 1.88 -22.42
CA ALA A 169 3.67 1.69 -23.27
C ALA A 169 4.83 1.06 -22.48
N TRP A 170 5.03 1.51 -21.24
CA TRP A 170 5.98 0.90 -20.32
C TRP A 170 5.63 -0.55 -20.01
N LEU A 171 4.35 -0.84 -19.71
CA LEU A 171 3.90 -2.19 -19.40
C LEU A 171 4.12 -3.14 -20.58
N GLN A 172 3.69 -2.81 -21.79
CA GLN A 172 3.86 -3.67 -22.97
C GLN A 172 5.33 -3.93 -23.30
N LYS A 173 6.21 -2.93 -23.09
CA LYS A 173 7.66 -3.09 -23.29
C LYS A 173 8.30 -4.00 -22.23
N ASN A 174 7.82 -3.94 -20.99
CA ASN A 174 8.49 -4.57 -19.84
C ASN A 174 7.82 -5.85 -19.35
N LEU A 175 6.56 -6.10 -19.63
CA LEU A 175 5.89 -7.32 -19.23
C LEU A 175 6.36 -8.45 -20.16
N LYS A 176 6.96 -9.52 -19.62
CA LYS A 176 7.39 -10.70 -20.41
C LYS A 176 6.47 -11.91 -20.25
N SER A 177 5.65 -11.89 -19.20
CA SER A 177 4.67 -12.91 -18.82
C SER A 177 3.82 -12.36 -17.69
N SER A 178 2.65 -12.95 -17.43
CA SER A 178 1.76 -12.57 -16.31
C SER A 178 2.42 -12.72 -14.94
N LYS A 179 3.45 -13.57 -14.83
CA LYS A 179 4.25 -13.78 -13.61
C LYS A 179 5.42 -12.79 -13.46
N THR A 180 5.55 -11.81 -14.35
CA THR A 180 6.62 -10.81 -14.27
C THR A 180 6.42 -9.95 -13.02
N ASN A 181 7.46 -9.84 -12.20
CA ASN A 181 7.45 -8.95 -11.04
C ASN A 181 7.59 -7.49 -11.52
N ILE A 182 6.46 -6.80 -11.61
CA ILE A 182 6.30 -5.41 -12.08
C ILE A 182 7.04 -4.44 -11.15
N GLU A 183 6.81 -4.54 -9.83
CA GLU A 183 7.45 -3.69 -8.81
C GLU A 183 8.97 -3.68 -8.94
N ARG A 184 9.57 -4.87 -9.02
CA ARG A 184 11.03 -5.00 -9.18
C ARG A 184 11.53 -4.36 -10.47
N LYS A 185 10.75 -4.40 -11.56
CA LYS A 185 11.17 -3.80 -12.85
C LYS A 185 11.11 -2.28 -12.80
N LEU A 186 10.02 -1.72 -12.25
CA LEU A 186 9.88 -0.28 -12.03
C LEU A 186 11.04 0.25 -11.18
N LEU A 187 11.27 -0.36 -10.02
CA LEU A 187 12.34 0.07 -9.11
C LEU A 187 13.73 -0.08 -9.72
N ARG A 188 14.00 -1.15 -10.48
CA ARG A 188 15.29 -1.30 -11.18
C ARG A 188 15.54 -0.25 -12.26
N GLN A 189 14.49 0.34 -12.82
CA GLN A 189 14.60 1.43 -13.79
C GLN A 189 14.51 2.80 -13.12
N ASN A 190 14.55 2.84 -11.79
CA ASN A 190 14.40 4.04 -10.97
C ASN A 190 13.10 4.81 -11.26
N ILE A 191 12.04 4.09 -11.64
CA ILE A 191 10.72 4.68 -11.85
C ILE A 191 10.04 4.84 -10.50
N TYR A 192 9.67 6.08 -10.20
CA TYR A 192 8.95 6.42 -8.99
C TYR A 192 7.55 5.81 -9.01
N ILE A 193 7.13 5.24 -7.88
CA ILE A 193 5.81 4.65 -7.70
C ILE A 193 5.10 5.48 -6.66
N ASP A 194 4.03 6.17 -7.05
CA ASP A 194 3.29 6.99 -6.10
C ASP A 194 2.19 6.19 -5.39
N TYR A 195 1.61 6.78 -4.35
CA TYR A 195 0.50 6.22 -3.61
C TYR A 195 -0.63 7.25 -3.50
N LEU A 196 -1.79 6.92 -4.06
CA LEU A 196 -2.98 7.76 -4.02
C LEU A 196 -3.97 7.26 -2.97
N PRO A 197 -4.00 7.83 -1.76
CA PRO A 197 -4.94 7.44 -0.71
C PRO A 197 -6.40 7.79 -1.05
N GLU A 198 -6.61 8.85 -1.85
CA GLU A 198 -7.95 9.31 -2.26
C GLU A 198 -8.58 8.41 -3.34
N ALA A 199 -7.75 7.68 -4.09
CA ALA A 199 -8.19 6.78 -5.14
C ALA A 199 -8.47 5.38 -4.54
N ILE A 200 -9.70 5.19 -4.05
CA ILE A 200 -10.10 4.02 -3.27
C ILE A 200 -10.78 2.96 -4.15
N VAL A 201 -10.34 1.72 -3.99
CA VAL A 201 -10.99 0.50 -4.48
C VAL A 201 -11.51 -0.32 -3.31
N TYR A 202 -12.83 -0.57 -3.30
CA TYR A 202 -13.49 -1.39 -2.29
C TYR A 202 -13.48 -2.85 -2.74
N CYS A 203 -12.89 -3.71 -1.92
CA CYS A 203 -12.74 -5.14 -2.18
C CYS A 203 -13.40 -5.98 -1.09
N GLU A 204 -13.86 -7.18 -1.45
CA GLU A 204 -14.34 -8.17 -0.47
C GLU A 204 -13.20 -8.80 0.35
N SER A 205 -12.04 -8.95 -0.29
CA SER A 205 -10.82 -9.44 0.36
C SER A 205 -9.57 -8.79 -0.25
N TYR A 206 -8.47 -8.81 0.50
CA TYR A 206 -7.21 -8.23 0.05
C TYR A 206 -6.73 -8.85 -1.27
N PRO A 207 -6.24 -8.03 -2.22
CA PRO A 207 -5.80 -8.49 -3.52
C PRO A 207 -4.64 -9.46 -3.38
N THR A 208 -4.69 -10.53 -4.17
CA THR A 208 -3.56 -11.45 -4.29
C THR A 208 -2.53 -10.86 -5.25
N CYS A 209 -1.24 -11.12 -4.98
CA CYS A 209 -0.20 -10.69 -5.92
C CYS A 209 -0.28 -11.52 -7.20
N PRO A 210 -0.44 -10.89 -8.40
CA PRO A 210 -0.56 -11.64 -9.65
C PRO A 210 0.74 -12.35 -10.04
N TYR A 211 1.86 -11.96 -9.44
CA TYR A 211 3.18 -12.52 -9.69
C TYR A 211 3.84 -13.10 -8.43
N ARG A 212 4.71 -14.08 -8.65
CA ARG A 212 5.51 -14.70 -7.57
C ARG A 212 6.61 -13.74 -7.12
N LYS A 213 6.59 -13.35 -5.84
CA LYS A 213 7.70 -12.60 -5.22
C LYS A 213 8.93 -13.50 -5.13
N ARG A 214 10.11 -12.96 -5.49
CA ARG A 214 11.40 -13.65 -5.43
C ARG A 214 12.34 -12.89 -4.48
N PRO A 215 12.14 -13.01 -3.16
CA PRO A 215 12.85 -12.19 -2.17
C PRO A 215 14.38 -12.34 -2.28
N ARG A 216 14.89 -13.57 -2.43
CA ARG A 216 16.33 -13.83 -2.63
C ARG A 216 16.93 -13.06 -3.80
N LYS A 217 16.22 -13.02 -4.93
CA LYS A 217 16.63 -12.26 -6.12
C LYS A 217 16.50 -10.75 -5.92
N MET A 218 15.66 -10.28 -5.00
CA MET A 218 15.57 -8.86 -4.68
C MET A 218 16.75 -8.44 -3.80
N ILE A 219 17.08 -9.26 -2.79
CA ILE A 219 18.21 -9.05 -1.88
C ILE A 219 19.55 -9.05 -2.61
N SER A 220 19.72 -9.82 -3.69
CA SER A 220 20.95 -9.78 -4.49
C SER A 220 21.24 -8.42 -5.13
N TYR A 221 20.26 -7.50 -5.18
CA TYR A 221 20.44 -6.13 -5.64
C TYR A 221 20.74 -5.13 -4.51
N LEU A 222 20.91 -5.57 -3.26
CA LEU A 222 21.19 -4.68 -2.13
C LEU A 222 22.43 -3.81 -2.37
N LEU A 223 23.56 -4.46 -2.66
CA LEU A 223 24.83 -3.78 -2.89
C LEU A 223 24.82 -2.96 -4.20
N PRO A 224 24.35 -3.49 -5.35
CA PRO A 224 24.18 -2.67 -6.55
C PRO A 224 23.31 -1.42 -6.35
N SER A 225 22.17 -1.55 -5.66
CA SER A 225 21.26 -0.41 -5.46
C SER A 225 21.87 0.68 -4.59
N LEU A 226 22.71 0.30 -3.62
CA LEU A 226 23.45 1.25 -2.79
C LEU A 226 24.51 2.01 -3.61
N LEU A 227 25.24 1.31 -4.48
CA LEU A 227 26.28 1.92 -5.33
C LEU A 227 25.69 2.80 -6.44
N GLU A 228 24.55 2.41 -7.00
CA GLU A 228 23.83 3.16 -8.05
C GLU A 228 23.04 4.36 -7.48
N GLY A 229 22.92 4.50 -6.16
CA GLY A 229 22.12 5.55 -5.53
C GLY A 229 20.60 5.37 -5.70
N ASN A 230 20.14 4.15 -5.96
CA ASN A 230 18.71 3.84 -6.10
C ASN A 230 18.06 3.64 -4.73
N TRP A 231 17.81 4.76 -4.04
CA TRP A 231 17.29 4.78 -2.67
C TRP A 231 15.92 4.12 -2.53
N SER A 232 15.03 4.28 -3.50
CA SER A 232 13.72 3.63 -3.50
C SER A 232 13.82 2.11 -3.57
N PHE A 233 14.72 1.58 -4.41
CA PHE A 233 14.93 0.14 -4.48
C PHE A 233 15.64 -0.40 -3.24
N LEU A 234 16.64 0.32 -2.73
CA LEU A 234 17.32 -0.01 -1.47
C LEU A 234 16.32 -0.08 -0.31
N ASN A 235 15.48 0.95 -0.15
CA ASN A 235 14.44 1.02 0.87
C ASN A 235 13.47 -0.17 0.76
N ARG A 236 13.05 -0.52 -0.47
CA ARG A 236 12.20 -1.69 -0.71
C ARG A 236 12.86 -3.01 -0.27
N ILE A 237 14.17 -3.16 -0.48
CA ILE A 237 14.93 -4.32 -0.03
C ILE A 237 15.01 -4.33 1.51
N MET A 238 15.27 -3.21 2.15
CA MET A 238 15.27 -3.12 3.62
C MET A 238 13.91 -3.50 4.20
N GLN A 239 12.81 -2.98 3.64
CA GLN A 239 11.45 -3.32 4.07
C GLN A 239 11.08 -4.80 3.88
N LEU A 240 11.78 -5.53 3.00
CA LEU A 240 11.61 -6.98 2.87
C LEU A 240 12.24 -7.74 4.05
N LEU A 241 13.31 -7.20 4.65
CA LEU A 241 14.00 -7.77 5.80
C LEU A 241 13.29 -7.46 7.12
N ILE A 242 12.51 -6.37 7.16
CA ILE A 242 11.76 -5.96 8.33
C ILE A 242 10.64 -6.98 8.63
N PRO A 243 10.58 -7.55 9.85
CA PRO A 243 9.49 -8.43 10.24
C PRO A 243 8.15 -7.67 10.24
N SER A 244 7.04 -8.40 10.07
CA SER A 244 5.72 -7.76 10.17
C SER A 244 5.53 -7.10 11.54
N PRO A 245 4.78 -5.98 11.66
CA PRO A 245 4.64 -5.23 12.91
C PRO A 245 4.39 -6.08 14.17
N LEU A 246 3.43 -7.01 14.09
CA LEU A 246 3.13 -7.93 15.20
C LEU A 246 4.31 -8.85 15.57
N LYS A 247 5.06 -9.35 14.59
CA LYS A 247 6.22 -10.20 14.84
C LYS A 247 7.35 -9.41 15.49
N LEU A 248 7.52 -8.14 15.13
CA LEU A 248 8.50 -7.27 15.78
C LEU A 248 8.15 -7.04 17.25
N CYS A 249 6.89 -6.69 17.55
CA CYS A 249 6.45 -6.55 18.94
C CYS A 249 6.61 -7.83 19.76
N ILE A 250 6.27 -9.00 19.19
CA ILE A 250 6.45 -10.28 19.87
C ILE A 250 7.92 -10.56 20.15
N PHE A 251 8.79 -10.33 19.16
CA PHE A 251 10.24 -10.51 19.32
C PHE A 251 10.80 -9.61 20.42
N VAL A 252 10.52 -8.30 20.34
CA VAL A 252 10.97 -7.31 21.34
C VAL A 252 10.40 -7.62 22.72
N GLY A 253 9.13 -8.03 22.81
CA GLY A 253 8.48 -8.38 24.07
C GLY A 253 9.07 -9.63 24.74
N ILE A 254 9.32 -10.70 23.97
CA ILE A 254 10.00 -11.90 24.49
C ILE A 254 11.41 -11.54 24.96
N TYR A 255 12.14 -10.75 24.18
CA TYR A 255 13.50 -10.34 24.53
C TYR A 255 13.52 -9.46 25.79
N ALA A 256 12.58 -8.51 25.91
CA ALA A 256 12.42 -7.69 27.11
C ALA A 256 12.16 -8.54 28.36
N LEU A 257 11.33 -9.58 28.26
CA LEU A 257 11.06 -10.50 29.37
C LEU A 257 12.30 -11.31 29.76
N LEU A 258 13.05 -11.83 28.77
CA LEU A 258 14.31 -12.55 29.02
C LEU A 258 15.33 -11.63 29.72
N MET A 259 15.49 -10.40 29.24
CA MET A 259 16.38 -9.42 29.87
C MET A 259 15.90 -9.01 31.26
N THR A 260 14.59 -8.95 31.50
CA THR A 260 14.04 -8.67 32.84
C THR A 260 14.41 -9.78 33.83
N ALA A 261 14.41 -11.04 33.39
CA ALA A 261 14.81 -12.18 34.22
C ALA A 261 16.33 -12.25 34.44
N TYR A 262 17.14 -11.80 33.48
CA TYR A 262 18.61 -11.80 33.57
C TYR A 262 19.16 -10.59 34.33
N ASN A 263 18.78 -9.37 33.91
CA ASN A 263 19.17 -8.11 34.52
C ASN A 263 18.05 -7.06 34.33
N TRP A 264 17.27 -6.83 35.39
CA TRP A 264 16.19 -5.84 35.42
C TRP A 264 16.62 -4.43 34.97
N THR A 265 17.87 -4.02 35.25
CA THR A 265 18.33 -2.66 34.90
C THR A 265 18.46 -2.49 33.39
N SER A 266 19.01 -3.48 32.69
CA SER A 266 19.15 -3.45 31.23
C SER A 266 17.81 -3.61 30.50
N SER A 267 16.80 -4.21 31.15
CA SER A 267 15.50 -4.44 30.51
C SER A 267 14.68 -3.16 30.28
N PHE A 268 14.95 -2.08 31.03
CA PHE A 268 14.24 -0.80 30.86
C PHE A 268 14.35 -0.24 29.43
N GLY A 269 15.50 -0.41 28.78
CA GLY A 269 15.68 -0.01 27.38
C GLY A 269 14.72 -0.78 26.46
N TRP A 270 14.65 -2.10 26.62
CA TRP A 270 13.78 -2.96 25.81
C TRP A 270 12.29 -2.69 26.03
N TRP A 271 11.87 -2.46 27.28
CA TRP A 271 10.52 -2.02 27.58
C TRP A 271 10.20 -0.65 26.97
N SER A 272 11.17 0.27 26.95
CA SER A 272 11.03 1.58 26.31
C SER A 272 10.87 1.45 24.79
N ILE A 273 11.66 0.59 24.12
CA ILE A 273 11.49 0.29 22.69
C ILE A 273 10.12 -0.34 22.43
N LEU A 274 9.69 -1.30 23.25
CA LEU A 274 8.39 -1.95 23.08
C LEU A 274 7.24 -0.95 23.19
N PHE A 275 7.29 -0.08 24.20
CA PHE A 275 6.33 0.99 24.38
C PHE A 275 6.35 1.98 23.20
N GLY A 276 7.55 2.37 22.75
CA GLY A 276 7.73 3.19 21.56
C GLY A 276 7.11 2.54 20.31
N LEU A 277 7.29 1.24 20.09
CA LEU A 277 6.69 0.52 18.98
C LEU A 277 5.16 0.54 19.04
N PHE A 278 4.56 0.45 20.23
CA PHE A 278 3.11 0.63 20.38
C PHE A 278 2.65 2.04 19.99
N ILE A 279 3.42 3.08 20.34
CA ILE A 279 3.14 4.45 19.90
C ILE A 279 3.26 4.55 18.37
N VAL A 280 4.36 4.08 17.79
CA VAL A 280 4.58 4.09 16.33
C VAL A 280 3.44 3.39 15.60
N TYR A 281 3.04 2.21 16.05
CA TYR A 281 1.95 1.49 15.39
C TYR A 281 0.58 2.10 15.65
N SER A 282 0.37 2.75 16.79
CA SER A 282 -0.86 3.52 17.03
C SER A 282 -0.94 4.73 16.13
N LEU A 283 0.18 5.44 15.92
CA LEU A 283 0.28 6.53 14.95
C LEU A 283 0.05 6.01 13.53
N ALA A 284 0.58 4.85 13.17
CA ALA A 284 0.40 4.30 11.82
C ALA A 284 -1.04 3.82 11.53
N ILE A 285 -1.94 3.72 12.52
CA ILE A 285 -3.34 3.38 12.28
C ILE A 285 -4.07 4.61 11.74
N PRO A 286 -4.74 4.51 10.58
CA PRO A 286 -5.47 5.65 10.02
C PRO A 286 -6.74 5.96 10.83
N ASP A 287 -7.07 7.25 10.90
CA ASP A 287 -8.16 7.78 11.74
C ASP A 287 -9.51 7.11 11.49
N TYR A 288 -9.84 6.79 10.23
CA TYR A 288 -11.13 6.19 9.89
C TYR A 288 -11.35 4.81 10.53
N LEU A 289 -10.29 4.06 10.86
CA LEU A 289 -10.41 2.80 11.60
C LEU A 289 -10.70 3.01 13.09
N VAL A 290 -10.32 4.16 13.63
CA VAL A 290 -10.52 4.53 15.05
C VAL A 290 -11.87 5.23 15.24
N GLU A 291 -12.27 6.08 14.30
CA GLU A 291 -13.47 6.92 14.36
C GLU A 291 -14.81 6.18 14.12
N ASP A 292 -14.76 4.94 13.60
CA ASP A 292 -15.94 4.15 13.20
C ASP A 292 -16.94 3.90 14.36
N LYS A 293 -16.56 4.17 15.62
CA LYS A 293 -17.45 4.11 16.79
C LYS A 293 -18.20 5.40 17.12
N LYS A 294 -17.66 6.60 16.85
CA LYS A 294 -18.30 7.87 17.24
C LYS A 294 -19.16 8.46 16.11
N LYS A 295 -18.74 8.35 14.86
CA LYS A 295 -19.47 8.94 13.72
C LYS A 295 -20.62 8.09 13.20
N LYS A 296 -20.70 6.77 13.42
CA LYS A 296 -21.91 5.97 13.06
C LYS A 296 -23.18 6.48 13.73
N LYS A 297 -23.08 7.07 14.92
CA LYS A 297 -24.21 7.70 15.63
C LYS A 297 -24.65 9.04 14.99
N HIS A 298 -23.74 9.75 14.30
CA HIS A 298 -23.99 11.02 13.60
C HIS A 298 -24.17 10.88 12.08
N SER A 299 -23.70 9.80 11.44
CA SER A 299 -23.81 9.58 9.99
C SER A 299 -25.18 9.06 9.58
N ILE A 300 -25.95 8.48 10.50
CA ILE A 300 -27.39 8.20 10.31
C ILE A 300 -28.15 9.52 10.06
N TRP A 301 -27.76 10.60 10.73
CA TRP A 301 -28.32 11.94 10.48
C TRP A 301 -27.89 12.52 9.13
N ARG A 302 -26.63 12.30 8.72
CA ARG A 302 -26.11 12.80 7.44
C ARG A 302 -26.68 12.05 6.22
N LYS A 303 -26.92 10.73 6.31
CA LYS A 303 -27.63 9.95 5.27
C LYS A 303 -29.08 10.40 5.08
N LYS A 304 -29.76 10.82 6.16
CA LYS A 304 -31.13 11.35 6.11
C LYS A 304 -31.22 12.73 5.46
N HIS A 305 -30.14 13.52 5.56
CA HIS A 305 -30.02 14.82 4.90
C HIS A 305 -29.69 14.69 3.40
N LEU A 306 -28.84 13.74 3.02
CA LEU A 306 -28.49 13.52 1.60
C LEU A 306 -29.67 12.94 0.81
N SER A 307 -30.47 12.06 1.43
CA SER A 307 -31.68 11.50 0.78
C SER A 307 -32.84 12.49 0.70
N SER A 308 -32.85 13.54 1.53
CA SER A 308 -33.86 14.59 1.46
C SER A 308 -33.53 15.69 0.45
N GLU A 309 -32.24 15.93 0.16
CA GLU A 309 -31.82 16.83 -0.92
C GLU A 309 -32.01 16.21 -2.32
N LEU A 310 -31.71 14.92 -2.51
CA LEU A 310 -31.97 14.21 -3.77
C LEU A 310 -33.47 14.10 -4.12
N LYS A 311 -34.37 14.30 -3.15
CA LYS A 311 -35.82 14.34 -3.38
C LYS A 311 -36.35 15.74 -3.73
N LYS A 312 -35.53 16.79 -3.63
CA LYS A 312 -35.95 18.19 -3.80
C LYS A 312 -35.55 18.81 -5.15
N THR A 313 -34.85 18.08 -6.01
CA THR A 313 -34.68 18.44 -7.42
C THR A 313 -35.77 17.73 -8.25
N PRO A 314 -36.87 18.40 -8.62
CA PRO A 314 -37.71 17.90 -9.70
C PRO A 314 -36.94 18.02 -11.03
N ALA A 315 -37.32 17.12 -11.95
CA ALA A 315 -36.70 16.77 -13.22
C ALA A 315 -36.12 17.91 -14.07
#